data_AF-A0A916F980-F1
#
_entry.id   AF-A0A916F980-F1
#
_cell.length_a   1.000
_cell.length_b   1.000
_cell.length_c   1.000
_cell.angle_alpha   90.00
_cell.angle_beta   90.00
_cell.angle_gamma   90.00
#
_symmetry.space_group_name_H-M   'P 1'
#
loop_
_entity.id
_entity.type
_entity.pdbx_description
1 polymer ?
#
loop_
_entity_poly.entity_id
_entity_poly.type
_entity_poly.pdbx_seq_one_letter_code
_entity_poly.pdbx_strand_id
1 'polypeptide(L)' 'MVVTREFIHPEASRSALDRCLRRHGVANLKALPRRKAP' A
#
# COMPACT_ATOMS: atom_id res chain seq x y z
N MET A 1 -4.48 -12.33 -5.17
CA MET A 1 -4.77 -11.60 -3.91
C MET A 1 -5.93 -10.67 -4.14
N VAL A 2 -7.04 -10.95 -3.45
CA VAL A 2 -8.31 -10.21 -3.60
C VAL A 2 -8.22 -8.84 -2.93
N VAL A 3 -7.73 -8.78 -1.69
CA VAL A 3 -7.72 -7.57 -0.87
C VAL A 3 -7.00 -6.38 -1.55
N THR A 4 -5.81 -6.59 -2.12
CA THR A 4 -5.07 -5.50 -2.77
C THR A 4 -5.79 -4.97 -4.00
N ARG A 5 -6.41 -5.86 -4.79
CA ARG A 5 -7.10 -5.46 -6.02
C ARG A 5 -8.44 -4.79 -5.74
N GLU A 6 -9.22 -5.31 -4.79
CA GLU A 6 -10.53 -4.75 -4.46
C GLU A 6 -10.44 -3.45 -3.65
N PHE A 7 -9.50 -3.35 -2.70
CA PHE A 7 -9.53 -2.26 -1.71
C PHE A 7 -8.42 -1.23 -1.87
N ILE A 8 -7.40 -1.49 -2.70
CA ILE A 8 -6.28 -0.55 -2.89
C ILE A 8 -6.19 -0.07 -4.33
N HIS A 9 -5.90 -0.98 -5.26
CA HIS A 9 -5.84 -0.65 -6.68
C HIS A 9 -6.01 -1.93 -7.53
N PRO A 10 -6.93 -1.96 -8.50
CA PRO A 10 -7.27 -3.19 -9.25
C PRO A 10 -6.09 -3.79 -10.02
N GLU A 11 -5.17 -2.95 -10.47
CA GLU A 11 -3.96 -3.38 -11.19
C GLU A 11 -2.77 -3.70 -10.27
N ALA A 12 -2.81 -3.29 -9.01
CA ALA A 12 -1.69 -3.49 -8.10
C ALA A 12 -1.64 -4.94 -7.58
N SER A 13 -0.42 -5.47 -7.52
CA SER A 13 -0.12 -6.72 -6.83
C SER A 13 0.46 -6.44 -5.45
N ARG A 14 0.41 -7.43 -4.55
CA ARG A 14 1.06 -7.32 -3.22
C ARG A 14 2.56 -7.05 -3.34
N SER A 15 3.25 -7.73 -4.25
CA SER A 15 4.69 -7.52 -4.44
C SER A 15 5.00 -6.11 -4.96
N ALA A 16 4.17 -5.58 -5.86
CA ALA A 16 4.31 -4.19 -6.30
C ALA A 16 4.08 -3.21 -5.14
N LEU A 17 3.07 -3.45 -4.30
CA LEU A 17 2.80 -2.67 -3.10
C LEU A 17 3.98 -2.72 -2.11
N ASP A 18 4.51 -3.92 -1.82
CA ASP A 18 5.65 -4.11 -0.93
C ASP A 18 6.90 -3.36 -1.42
N ARG A 19 7.20 -3.44 -2.73
CA ARG A 19 8.28 -2.66 -3.34
C ARG A 19 8.06 -1.16 -3.21
N CYS A 20 6.84 -0.68 -3.39
CA CYS A 20 6.49 0.72 -3.24
C CYS A 20 6.75 1.18 -1.79
N LEU A 21 6.25 0.44 -0.81
CA LEU A 21 6.45 0.74 0.60
C LEU A 21 7.93 0.78 0.98
N ARG A 22 8.70 -0.25 0.59
CA ARG A 22 10.14 -0.33 0.88
C ARG A 22 10.93 0.77 0.18
N ARG A 23 10.55 1.17 -1.03
CA ARG A 23 11.15 2.32 -1.74
C ARG A 23 10.96 3.63 -0.98
N HIS A 24 9.84 3.77 -0.27
CA HIS A 24 9.54 4.91 0.58
C HIS A 24 10.03 4.72 2.04
N GLY A 25 10.80 3.68 2.33
CA GLY A 25 11.34 3.41 3.68
C GLY A 25 10.30 2.92 4.68
N VAL A 26 9.13 2.48 4.22
CA VAL A 26 8.01 2.06 5.06
C VAL A 26 7.91 0.53 5.08
N ALA A 27 7.82 -0.06 6.27
CA ALA A 27 7.79 -1.52 6.41
C ALA A 27 6.43 -2.16 6.06
N ASN A 28 5.32 -1.44 6.24
CA ASN A 28 3.97 -1.91 5.95
C ASN A 28 2.95 -0.74 5.94
N LEU A 29 1.71 -1.02 5.50
CA LEU A 29 0.64 0.00 5.45
C LEU A 29 0.29 0.61 6.81
N LYS A 30 0.43 -0.12 7.93
CA LYS A 30 0.11 0.39 9.28
C LYS A 30 1.13 1.44 9.75
N ALA A 31 2.34 1.43 9.19
CA ALA A 31 3.38 2.41 9.48
C ALA A 31 3.20 3.72 8.68
N LEU A 32 2.24 3.80 7.75
CA LEU A 32 1.96 5.04 7.04
C LEU A 32 1.28 6.06 7.94
N PRO A 33 1.68 7.34 7.89
CA PRO A 33 0.93 8.39 8.56
C PRO A 33 -0.46 8.47 7.96
N ARG A 34 -1.49 8.51 8.83
CA ARG A 34 -2.87 8.69 8.37
C ARG A 34 -2.98 10.06 7.72
N ARG A 35 -3.32 10.09 6.43
CA ARG A 35 -3.65 11.35 5.75
C ARG A 35 -4.87 11.94 6.44
N LYS A 36 -4.72 13.11 7.05
CA LYS A 36 -5.88 13.93 7.46
C LYS A 36 -6.54 14.44 6.20
N ALA A 37 -7.78 14.06 5.96
CA ALA A 37 -8.62 14.72 4.98
C ALA A 37 -8.95 16.13 5.51
N PRO A 38 -9.01 17.17 4.66
CA PRO A 38 -9.49 18.49 5.05
C PRO A 38 -10.94 18.43 5.52
#